data_AF-A0A8E2H9N7-F1
#
_entry.id   AF-A0A8E2H9N7-F1
#
_cell.length_a   1.000
_cell.length_b   1.000
_cell.length_c   1.000
_cell.angle_alpha   90.00
_cell.angle_beta   90.00
_cell.angle_gamma   90.00
#
_symmetry.space_group_name_H-M   'P 1'
#
loop_
_entity.id
_entity.type
_entity.pdbx_description
1 polymer ?
#
loop_
_entity_poly.entity_id
_entity_poly.type
_entity_poly.pdbx_seq_one_letter_code
_entity_poly.pdbx_strand_id
1 'polypeptide(L)'
;MLLALLLAHAGSLPAFEATLAAQDSATAALGQWCQARHLADPATIKAAQVKGEDTMPPPDLDETLKLSEDQEPAYRHVRLSCGAKVLSEAHNWYARQRLTPAMNQTLGTTDTPFGKVAGPLGFTRERLGAVRGAAPGCPRDTVLSHRALLRLPDGSPLALVVECYTPAVLRK
;
A
#
# COMPACT_ATOMS: atom_id res chain seq x y z
N MET A 1 -0.08 -20.31 39.35
CA MET A 1 -0.50 -18.99 38.84
C MET A 1 0.51 -18.51 37.82
N LEU A 2 0.04 -17.88 36.73
CA LEU A 2 0.78 -17.41 35.54
C LEU A 2 1.09 -18.46 34.45
N LEU A 3 0.02 -19.04 33.89
CA LEU A 3 -0.03 -19.35 32.46
C LEU A 3 -1.03 -18.39 31.80
N ALA A 4 -0.75 -17.08 31.88
CA ALA A 4 -1.47 -16.10 31.08
C ALA A 4 -0.89 -16.14 29.66
N LEU A 5 -1.26 -17.17 28.91
CA LEU A 5 -0.98 -17.23 27.48
C LEU A 5 -1.54 -15.95 26.84
N LEU A 6 -0.66 -15.30 26.09
CA LEU A 6 -0.93 -14.22 25.14
C LEU A 6 -2.04 -14.65 24.18
N LEU A 7 -3.31 -14.46 24.57
CA LEU A 7 -4.39 -14.29 23.62
C LEU A 7 -4.18 -12.92 23.00
N ALA A 8 -3.28 -12.85 22.00
CA ALA A 8 -3.32 -11.79 21.02
C ALA A 8 -4.76 -11.70 20.55
N HIS A 9 -5.46 -10.61 20.88
CA HIS A 9 -6.85 -10.43 20.48
C HIS A 9 -6.89 -10.54 18.97
N ALA A 10 -7.45 -11.66 18.47
CA ALA A 10 -7.58 -11.92 17.06
C ALA A 10 -8.37 -10.76 16.46
N GLY A 11 -7.69 -9.94 15.65
CA GLY A 11 -8.28 -8.74 15.08
C GLY A 11 -7.99 -7.41 15.75
N SER A 12 -7.04 -7.35 16.68
CA SER A 12 -6.54 -6.11 17.25
C SER A 12 -5.56 -5.39 16.32
N LEU A 13 -5.39 -4.08 16.50
CA LEU A 13 -4.44 -3.28 15.72
C LEU A 13 -2.98 -3.76 15.89
N PRO A 14 -2.47 -4.09 17.09
CA PRO A 14 -1.12 -4.64 17.23
C PRO A 14 -0.90 -5.96 16.48
N ALA A 15 -1.89 -6.85 16.46
CA ALA A 15 -1.79 -8.09 15.68
C ALA A 15 -1.76 -7.82 14.17
N PHE A 16 -2.50 -6.81 13.71
CA PHE A 16 -2.47 -6.37 12.32
C PHE A 16 -1.13 -5.73 11.95
N GLU A 17 -0.60 -4.84 12.79
CA GLU A 17 0.73 -4.24 12.66
C GLU A 17 1.82 -5.32 12.55
N ALA A 18 1.76 -6.35 13.40
CA ALA A 18 2.68 -7.49 13.36
C ALA A 18 2.57 -8.29 12.04
N THR A 19 1.35 -8.51 11.54
CA THR A 19 1.13 -9.18 10.25
C THR A 19 1.72 -8.37 9.10
N LEU A 20 1.54 -7.05 9.11
CA LEU A 20 2.13 -6.15 8.12
C LEU A 20 3.66 -6.08 8.22
N ALA A 21 4.24 -6.22 9.41
CA ALA A 21 5.69 -6.20 9.62
C ALA A 21 6.37 -7.47 9.08
N ALA A 22 5.67 -8.61 9.09
CA ALA A 22 6.21 -9.91 8.72
C ALA A 22 6.18 -10.20 7.21
N GLN A 23 5.77 -9.25 6.37
CA GLN A 23 5.52 -9.46 4.95
C GLN A 23 6.16 -8.38 4.09
N ASP A 24 6.59 -8.76 2.88
CA ASP A 24 7.27 -7.86 1.94
C ASP A 24 6.31 -6.91 1.23
N SER A 25 5.01 -7.21 1.21
CA SER A 25 3.99 -6.37 0.58
C SER A 25 2.67 -6.33 1.35
N ALA A 26 1.96 -5.21 1.22
CA ALA A 26 0.62 -5.05 1.78
C ALA A 26 -0.36 -6.13 1.27
N THR A 27 -0.28 -6.50 -0.01
CA THR A 27 -1.13 -7.56 -0.60
C THR A 27 -0.92 -8.91 0.09
N ALA A 28 0.34 -9.31 0.33
CA ALA A 28 0.66 -10.55 1.02
C ALA A 28 0.16 -10.53 2.48
N ALA A 29 0.43 -9.42 3.20
CA ALA A 29 -0.05 -9.22 4.56
C ALA A 29 -1.58 -9.24 4.68
N LEU A 30 -2.28 -8.53 3.79
CA LEU A 30 -3.74 -8.50 3.78
C LEU A 30 -4.34 -9.86 3.40
N GLY A 31 -3.68 -10.63 2.52
CA GLY A 31 -4.08 -12.00 2.20
C GLY A 31 -4.01 -12.92 3.42
N GLN A 32 -2.85 -12.93 4.09
CA GLN A 32 -2.67 -13.68 5.34
C GLN A 32 -3.68 -13.24 6.41
N TRP A 33 -3.88 -11.92 6.56
CA TRP A 33 -4.83 -11.37 7.52
C TRP A 33 -6.27 -11.79 7.19
N CYS A 34 -6.68 -11.69 5.93
CA CYS A 34 -8.02 -12.09 5.50
C CYS A 34 -8.29 -13.56 5.78
N GLN A 35 -7.32 -14.44 5.49
CA GLN A 35 -7.42 -15.86 5.76
C GLN A 35 -7.50 -16.14 7.26
N ALA A 36 -6.57 -15.60 8.06
CA ALA A 36 -6.52 -15.82 9.51
C ALA A 36 -7.77 -15.30 10.23
N ARG A 37 -8.43 -14.29 9.66
CA ARG A 37 -9.65 -13.69 10.21
C ARG A 37 -10.95 -14.21 9.62
N HIS A 38 -10.89 -15.05 8.60
CA HIS A 38 -12.04 -15.54 7.84
C HIS A 38 -12.95 -14.40 7.34
N LEU A 39 -12.36 -13.34 6.76
CA LEU A 39 -13.15 -12.17 6.31
C LEU A 39 -13.93 -12.44 5.01
N ALA A 40 -13.53 -13.45 4.24
CA ALA A 40 -14.18 -13.89 3.01
C ALA A 40 -13.81 -15.35 2.71
N ASP A 41 -14.63 -16.01 1.88
CA ASP A 41 -14.36 -17.33 1.30
C ASP A 41 -14.65 -17.29 -0.22
N PRO A 42 -13.65 -17.42 -1.11
CA PRO A 42 -12.23 -17.58 -0.80
C PRO A 42 -11.60 -16.29 -0.22
N ALA A 43 -10.63 -16.46 0.68
CA ALA A 43 -9.88 -15.37 1.31
C ALA A 43 -8.84 -14.76 0.35
N THR A 44 -9.30 -14.09 -0.71
CA THR A 44 -8.46 -13.52 -1.76
C THR A 44 -8.52 -12.00 -1.77
N ILE A 45 -7.35 -11.36 -1.84
CA ILE A 45 -7.25 -9.91 -2.02
C ILE A 45 -7.48 -9.55 -3.48
N LYS A 46 -8.42 -8.63 -3.70
CA LYS A 46 -8.68 -8.00 -4.98
C LYS A 46 -8.15 -6.56 -4.95
N ALA A 47 -7.32 -6.23 -5.93
CA ALA A 47 -6.86 -4.87 -6.17
C ALA A 47 -7.73 -4.25 -7.28
N ALA A 48 -8.23 -3.04 -7.03
CA ALA A 48 -8.96 -2.26 -8.02
C ALA A 48 -8.39 -0.85 -8.09
N GLN A 49 -8.16 -0.34 -9.29
CA GLN A 49 -7.81 1.06 -9.47
C GLN A 49 -9.04 1.92 -9.19
N VAL A 50 -8.85 2.99 -8.43
CA VAL A 50 -9.87 4.03 -8.19
C VAL A 50 -9.55 5.22 -9.09
N LYS A 51 -10.59 5.81 -9.71
CA LYS A 51 -10.48 6.96 -10.62
C LYS A 51 -11.42 8.05 -10.12
N GLY A 52 -10.98 9.31 -10.17
CA GLY A 52 -11.78 10.47 -9.75
C GLY A 52 -11.81 10.73 -8.24
N GLU A 53 -11.09 9.93 -7.46
CA GLU A 53 -10.87 10.11 -6.02
C GLU A 53 -9.37 10.34 -5.76
N ASP A 54 -8.80 11.26 -6.52
CA ASP A 54 -7.37 11.57 -6.46
C ASP A 54 -7.07 12.43 -5.23
N THR A 55 -5.97 12.13 -4.55
CA THR A 55 -5.50 12.93 -3.41
C THR A 55 -4.29 13.76 -3.80
N MET A 56 -4.10 14.89 -3.11
CA MET A 56 -2.90 15.70 -3.28
C MET A 56 -1.64 14.91 -2.88
N PRO A 57 -0.52 15.11 -3.59
CA PRO A 57 0.76 14.52 -3.21
C PRO A 57 1.21 14.99 -1.83
N PRO A 58 1.96 14.16 -1.08
CA PRO A 58 2.64 14.60 0.14
C PRO A 58 3.57 15.79 -0.16
N PRO A 59 3.72 16.76 0.76
CA PRO A 59 4.57 17.94 0.54
C PRO A 59 6.04 17.61 0.27
N ASP A 60 6.52 16.47 0.78
CA ASP A 60 7.89 15.99 0.64
C ASP A 60 8.07 15.05 -0.57
N LEU A 61 7.10 14.98 -1.49
CA LEU A 61 7.09 14.01 -2.58
C LEU A 61 8.32 14.15 -3.50
N ASP A 62 8.60 15.36 -3.97
CA ASP A 62 9.66 15.60 -4.94
C ASP A 62 11.04 15.32 -4.34
N GLU A 63 11.26 15.72 -3.08
CA GLU A 63 12.47 15.38 -2.33
C GLU A 63 12.60 13.86 -2.14
N THR A 64 11.51 13.21 -1.72
CA THR A 64 11.48 11.76 -1.49
C THR A 64 11.76 10.97 -2.78
N LEU A 65 11.20 11.42 -3.89
CA LEU A 65 11.38 10.82 -5.21
C LEU A 65 12.59 11.39 -5.97
N LYS A 66 13.36 12.30 -5.38
CA LYS A 66 14.50 12.97 -6.04
C LYS A 66 14.11 13.45 -7.45
N LEU A 67 13.00 14.17 -7.55
CA LEU A 67 12.52 14.75 -8.80
C LEU A 67 13.13 16.14 -8.97
N SER A 68 13.50 16.49 -10.20
CA SER A 68 13.80 17.86 -10.58
C SER A 68 12.52 18.63 -10.91
N GLU A 69 12.59 19.96 -11.00
CA GLU A 69 11.43 20.84 -11.21
C GLU A 69 10.63 20.53 -12.50
N ASP A 70 11.29 19.92 -13.51
CA ASP A 70 10.69 19.52 -14.78
C ASP A 70 10.11 18.09 -14.77
N GLN A 71 10.28 17.34 -13.68
CA GLN A 71 9.87 15.94 -13.58
C GLN A 71 8.57 15.80 -12.79
N GLU A 72 7.47 15.58 -13.51
CA GLU A 72 6.18 15.32 -12.88
C GLU A 72 6.00 13.85 -12.48
N PRO A 73 5.57 13.56 -11.24
CA PRO A 73 5.21 12.20 -10.85
C PRO A 73 3.92 11.75 -11.56
N ALA A 74 3.83 10.46 -11.87
CA ALA A 74 2.54 9.81 -12.09
C ALA A 74 1.88 9.44 -10.77
N TYR A 75 0.57 9.27 -10.83
CA TYR A 75 -0.25 8.89 -9.69
C TYR A 75 -1.16 7.70 -10.03
N ARG A 76 -1.34 6.80 -9.07
CA ARG A 76 -2.36 5.74 -9.10
C ARG A 76 -2.96 5.55 -7.70
N HIS A 77 -4.29 5.57 -7.62
CA HIS A 77 -5.05 5.18 -6.45
C HIS A 77 -5.53 3.72 -6.61
N VAL A 78 -5.26 2.87 -5.62
CA VAL A 78 -5.67 1.47 -5.60
C VAL A 78 -6.40 1.16 -4.30
N ARG A 79 -7.49 0.40 -4.41
CA ARG A 79 -8.22 -0.17 -3.27
C ARG A 79 -7.94 -1.66 -3.19
N LEU A 80 -7.60 -2.14 -1.99
CA LEU A 80 -7.40 -3.57 -1.69
C LEU A 80 -8.56 -4.08 -0.84
N SER A 81 -9.27 -5.07 -1.35
CA SER A 81 -10.46 -5.63 -0.69
C SER A 81 -10.33 -7.14 -0.46
N CYS A 82 -10.89 -7.64 0.64
CA CYS A 82 -11.17 -9.05 0.81
C CYS A 82 -12.68 -9.29 0.89
N GLY A 83 -13.22 -10.07 -0.05
CA GLY A 83 -14.66 -10.12 -0.27
C GLY A 83 -15.21 -8.71 -0.57
N ALA A 84 -16.27 -8.31 0.13
CA ALA A 84 -16.86 -6.98 0.03
C ALA A 84 -16.19 -5.93 0.94
N LYS A 85 -15.21 -6.32 1.76
CA LYS A 85 -14.58 -5.43 2.73
C LYS A 85 -13.35 -4.77 2.12
N VAL A 86 -13.40 -3.45 2.02
CA VAL A 86 -12.24 -2.62 1.67
C VAL A 86 -11.30 -2.59 2.85
N LEU A 87 -10.13 -3.19 2.74
CA LEU A 87 -9.15 -3.27 3.83
C LEU A 87 -8.11 -2.15 3.78
N SER A 88 -7.80 -1.66 2.58
CA SER A 88 -6.85 -0.57 2.40
C SER A 88 -7.14 0.24 1.14
N GLU A 89 -6.85 1.53 1.22
CA GLU A 89 -6.67 2.43 0.09
C GLU A 89 -5.19 2.80 0.00
N ALA A 90 -4.62 2.78 -1.20
CA ALA A 90 -3.21 3.00 -1.42
C ALA A 90 -3.00 4.03 -2.52
N HIS A 91 -2.19 5.02 -2.22
CA HIS A 91 -1.80 6.10 -3.11
C HIS A 91 -0.36 5.88 -3.54
N ASN A 92 -0.14 5.72 -4.85
CA ASN A 92 1.16 5.44 -5.42
C ASN A 92 1.58 6.59 -6.35
N TRP A 93 2.57 7.37 -5.94
CA TRP A 93 3.22 8.37 -6.78
C TRP A 93 4.54 7.83 -7.30
N TYR A 94 4.77 7.85 -8.61
CA TYR A 94 5.94 7.22 -9.22
C TYR A 94 6.61 8.07 -10.28
N ALA A 95 7.93 7.95 -10.36
CA ALA A 95 8.77 8.65 -11.32
C ALA A 95 8.63 8.01 -12.72
N ARG A 96 7.80 8.61 -13.58
CA ARG A 96 7.51 8.12 -14.94
C ARG A 96 8.77 7.95 -15.79
N GLN A 97 9.73 8.83 -15.62
CA GLN A 97 11.02 8.85 -16.30
C GLN A 97 11.92 7.65 -15.94
N ARG A 98 11.63 6.95 -14.84
CA ARG A 98 12.32 5.71 -14.43
C ARG A 98 11.64 4.45 -14.96
N LEU A 99 10.55 4.60 -15.72
CA LEU A 99 9.84 3.51 -16.38
C LEU A 99 10.07 3.54 -17.89
N THR A 100 9.94 2.38 -18.53
CA THR A 100 9.91 2.33 -20.00
C THR A 100 8.63 2.97 -20.55
N PRO A 101 8.62 3.46 -21.80
CA PRO A 101 7.40 3.97 -22.43
C PRO A 101 6.24 2.98 -22.42
N ALA A 102 6.51 1.68 -22.64
CA ALA A 102 5.48 0.63 -22.61
C ALA A 102 4.89 0.42 -21.21
N MET A 103 5.71 0.52 -20.16
CA MET A 103 5.24 0.47 -18.77
C MET A 103 4.34 1.68 -18.46
N ASN A 104 4.78 2.89 -18.85
CA ASN A 104 3.99 4.10 -18.68
C ASN A 104 2.65 4.01 -19.41
N GLN A 105 2.63 3.53 -20.66
CA GLN A 105 1.41 3.33 -21.43
C GLN A 105 0.47 2.34 -20.74
N THR A 106 0.99 1.19 -20.30
CA THR A 106 0.20 0.16 -19.60
C THR A 106 -0.42 0.71 -18.32
N LEU A 107 0.36 1.46 -17.53
CA LEU A 107 -0.12 2.10 -16.29
C LEU A 107 -1.01 3.32 -16.54
N GLY A 108 -0.92 3.97 -17.69
CA GLY A 108 -1.80 5.09 -18.04
C GLY A 108 -3.17 4.65 -18.56
N THR A 109 -3.23 3.48 -19.20
CA THR A 109 -4.40 3.07 -20.00
C THR A 109 -5.13 1.84 -19.47
N THR A 110 -4.54 1.11 -18.52
CA THR A 110 -5.12 -0.13 -17.98
C THR A 110 -5.18 -0.12 -16.46
N ASP A 111 -5.99 -1.04 -15.94
CA ASP A 111 -6.09 -1.30 -14.50
C ASP A 111 -5.06 -2.34 -14.02
N THR A 112 -4.03 -2.66 -14.84
CA THR A 112 -2.97 -3.60 -14.46
C THR A 112 -2.23 -3.11 -13.21
N PRO A 113 -2.02 -3.96 -12.18
CA PRO A 113 -1.35 -3.55 -10.95
C PRO A 113 0.06 -3.03 -11.18
N PHE A 114 0.45 -1.97 -10.45
CA PHE A 114 1.77 -1.35 -10.57
C PHE A 114 2.91 -2.36 -10.41
N GLY A 115 2.88 -3.17 -9.33
CA GLY A 115 3.91 -4.18 -9.07
C GLY A 115 4.01 -5.25 -10.16
N LYS A 116 2.94 -5.51 -10.92
CA LYS A 116 2.99 -6.44 -12.07
C LYS A 116 3.71 -5.80 -13.26
N VAL A 117 3.47 -4.51 -13.52
CA VAL A 117 4.09 -3.78 -14.62
C VAL A 117 5.56 -3.46 -14.32
N ALA A 118 5.84 -2.94 -13.13
CA ALA A 118 7.17 -2.51 -12.71
C ALA A 118 8.02 -3.64 -12.10
N GLY A 119 7.43 -4.79 -11.79
CA GLY A 119 8.12 -5.93 -11.17
C GLY A 119 9.40 -6.37 -11.89
N PRO A 120 9.44 -6.42 -13.24
CA PRO A 120 10.66 -6.74 -13.99
C PRO A 120 11.84 -5.78 -13.74
N LEU A 121 11.62 -4.59 -13.17
CA LEU A 121 12.68 -3.66 -12.79
C LEU A 121 13.43 -4.09 -11.51
N GLY A 122 12.94 -5.13 -10.81
CA GLY A 122 13.60 -5.66 -9.62
C GLY A 122 13.61 -4.70 -8.43
N PHE A 123 12.60 -3.83 -8.32
CA PHE A 123 12.53 -2.88 -7.21
C PHE A 123 12.34 -3.60 -5.86
N THR A 124 12.85 -2.99 -4.80
CA THR A 124 12.62 -3.41 -3.41
C THR A 124 11.76 -2.39 -2.68
N ARG A 125 11.14 -2.79 -1.57
CA ARG A 125 10.29 -1.91 -0.74
C ARG A 125 11.01 -1.56 0.56
N GLU A 126 11.24 -0.27 0.77
CA GLU A 126 11.72 0.29 2.02
C GLU A 126 10.56 0.88 2.81
N ARG A 127 10.42 0.52 4.09
CA ARG A 127 9.42 1.12 4.98
C ARG A 127 9.97 2.42 5.56
N LEU A 128 9.32 3.54 5.25
CA LEU A 128 9.71 4.85 5.77
C LEU A 128 9.09 5.15 7.14
N GLY A 129 7.87 4.68 7.38
CA GLY A 129 7.20 4.90 8.66
C GLY A 129 5.78 4.36 8.72
N ALA A 130 5.23 4.40 9.93
CA ALA A 130 3.86 4.01 10.25
C ALA A 130 3.28 4.98 11.28
N VAL A 131 1.99 5.31 11.14
CA VAL A 131 1.24 6.16 12.08
C VAL A 131 -0.10 5.49 12.35
N ARG A 132 -0.47 5.37 13.62
CA ARG A 132 -1.85 4.96 13.99
C ARG A 132 -2.80 6.12 13.71
N GLY A 133 -3.87 5.85 12.97
CA GLY A 133 -4.77 6.87 12.45
C GLY A 133 -4.44 7.28 11.01
N ALA A 134 -5.08 8.35 10.55
CA ALA A 134 -4.89 8.91 9.22
C ALA A 134 -3.60 9.74 9.12
N ALA A 135 -2.75 9.41 8.14
CA ALA A 135 -1.68 10.28 7.65
C ALA A 135 -2.23 11.31 6.63
N PRO A 136 -1.46 12.35 6.26
CA PRO A 136 -1.84 13.25 5.17
C PRO A 136 -2.17 12.47 3.89
N GLY A 137 -3.33 12.79 3.30
CA GLY A 137 -3.85 12.10 2.11
C GLY A 137 -4.69 10.85 2.39
N CYS A 138 -4.73 10.35 3.62
CA CYS A 138 -5.60 9.23 3.99
C CYS A 138 -7.01 9.68 4.41
N PRO A 139 -8.05 8.84 4.19
CA PRO A 139 -9.38 9.04 4.75
C PRO A 139 -9.36 9.22 6.28
N ARG A 140 -10.23 10.07 6.81
CA ARG A 140 -10.24 10.43 8.25
C ARG A 140 -10.45 9.26 9.20
N ASP A 141 -11.15 8.22 8.76
CA ASP A 141 -11.44 7.02 9.55
C ASP A 141 -10.34 5.94 9.46
N THR A 142 -9.25 6.21 8.73
CA THR A 142 -8.08 5.33 8.65
C THR A 142 -7.57 4.98 10.06
N VAL A 143 -7.38 3.68 10.34
CA VAL A 143 -6.91 3.19 11.65
C VAL A 143 -5.40 3.05 11.73
N LEU A 144 -4.74 2.90 10.59
CA LEU A 144 -3.29 2.79 10.46
C LEU A 144 -2.90 3.31 9.07
N SER A 145 -1.83 4.08 9.02
CA SER A 145 -1.24 4.56 7.77
C SER A 145 0.22 4.13 7.68
N HIS A 146 0.64 3.62 6.54
CA HIS A 146 2.04 3.32 6.24
C HIS A 146 2.56 4.20 5.10
N ARG A 147 3.85 4.51 5.17
CA ARG A 147 4.59 5.15 4.09
C ARG A 147 5.77 4.25 3.71
N ALA A 148 5.91 3.97 2.42
CA ALA A 148 6.97 3.12 1.90
C ALA A 148 7.50 3.66 0.57
N LEU A 149 8.80 3.48 0.36
CA LEU A 149 9.47 3.86 -0.87
C LEU A 149 9.88 2.61 -1.62
N LEU A 150 9.51 2.53 -2.89
CA LEU A 150 10.02 1.51 -3.80
C LEU A 150 11.34 2.02 -4.38
N ARG A 151 12.41 1.22 -4.30
CA ARG A 151 13.74 1.56 -4.83
C ARG A 151 14.15 0.60 -5.92
N LEU A 152 14.73 1.14 -6.99
CA LEU A 152 15.40 0.33 -8.01
C LEU A 152 16.71 -0.27 -7.46
N PRO A 153 17.28 -1.29 -8.14
CA PRO A 153 18.54 -1.91 -7.72
C PRO A 153 19.72 -0.93 -7.59
N ASP A 154 19.70 0.18 -8.33
CA ASP A 154 20.70 1.26 -8.25
C ASP A 154 20.46 2.23 -7.07
N GLY A 155 19.44 1.98 -6.25
CA GLY A 155 19.04 2.80 -5.10
C GLY A 155 18.16 4.00 -5.45
N SER A 156 17.91 4.28 -6.73
CA SER A 156 17.04 5.37 -7.14
C SER A 156 15.58 5.12 -6.70
N PRO A 157 14.88 6.15 -6.18
CA PRO A 157 13.50 6.00 -5.75
C PRO A 157 12.58 5.80 -6.97
N LEU A 158 11.86 4.70 -7.06
CA LEU A 158 10.88 4.46 -8.12
C LEU A 158 9.54 5.10 -7.80
N ALA A 159 9.03 4.85 -6.60
CA ALA A 159 7.69 5.24 -6.21
C ALA A 159 7.54 5.43 -4.70
N LEU A 160 6.71 6.38 -4.31
CA LEU A 160 6.24 6.58 -2.96
C LEU A 160 4.84 6.00 -2.84
N VAL A 161 4.67 5.09 -1.89
CA VAL A 161 3.40 4.46 -1.56
C VAL A 161 2.94 4.92 -0.18
N VAL A 162 1.73 5.48 -0.11
CA VAL A 162 0.99 5.73 1.13
C VAL A 162 -0.16 4.73 1.19
N GLU A 163 -0.20 3.92 2.25
CA GLU A 163 -1.21 2.88 2.47
C GLU A 163 -2.07 3.28 3.66
N CYS A 164 -3.36 3.47 3.44
CA CYS A 164 -4.36 3.85 4.42
C CYS A 164 -5.22 2.63 4.73
N TYR A 165 -5.07 2.05 5.92
CA TYR A 165 -5.82 0.87 6.34
C TYR A 165 -7.13 1.27 6.99
N THR A 166 -8.24 0.73 6.49
CA THR A 166 -9.58 1.13 6.91
C THR A 166 -9.96 0.45 8.24
N PRO A 167 -11.01 0.91 8.94
CA PRO A 167 -11.54 0.21 10.11
C PRO A 167 -11.97 -1.24 9.83
N ALA A 168 -12.20 -1.63 8.59
CA ALA A 168 -12.62 -2.98 8.23
C ALA A 168 -11.57 -4.04 8.57
N VAL A 169 -10.28 -3.68 8.69
CA VAL A 169 -9.22 -4.62 9.10
C VAL A 169 -9.42 -5.14 10.52
N LEU A 170 -10.16 -4.40 11.35
CA LEU A 170 -10.45 -4.75 12.74
C LEU A 170 -11.81 -5.44 12.91
N ARG A 171 -12.71 -5.35 11.92
CA ARG A 171 -14.08 -5.89 11.98
C ARG A 171 -14.17 -7.29 11.36
N LYS A 172 -15.11 -8.12 11.82
CA LYS A 172 -15.49 -9.36 11.13
C LYS A 172 -16.59 -9.08 10.12
#